data_AF-A0AAD5N808-F1
#
_entry.id   AF-A0AAD5N808-F1
#
_cell.length_a   1.000
_cell.length_b   1.000
_cell.length_c   1.000
_cell.angle_alpha   90.00
_cell.angle_beta   90.00
_cell.angle_gamma   90.00
#
_symmetry.space_group_name_H-M   'P 1'
#
loop_
_entity.id
_entity.type
_entity.pdbx_description
1 polymer ?
#
loop_
_entity_poly.entity_id
_entity_poly.type
_entity_poly.pdbx_seq_one_letter_code
_entity_poly.pdbx_strand_id
1 'polypeptide(L)'
;MFMGCEEAVLYSYGFATIASAIPAYAKKGDVIFVDEGVNLAIQKGLQASRSRIEWFKHNDMEDLERLLQEQELRDKKDAKKAERIRRFVVVEGLIRK
;
A
#
# COMPACT_ATOMS: atom_id res chain seq x y z
N MET A 1 13.29 9.62 20.26
CA MET A 1 12.94 9.26 18.87
C MET A 1 11.97 10.31 18.35
N PHE A 2 12.32 11.03 17.29
CA PHE A 2 11.83 12.39 16.97
C PHE A 2 10.39 12.48 16.42
N MET A 3 9.53 11.47 16.63
CA MET A 3 8.14 11.45 16.13
C MET A 3 7.09 10.97 17.14
N GLY A 4 7.44 10.73 18.41
CA GLY A 4 6.45 10.34 19.42
C GLY A 4 5.74 9.00 19.19
N CYS A 5 6.17 8.19 18.22
CA CYS A 5 5.65 6.82 18.01
C CYS A 5 6.18 5.85 19.07
N GLU A 6 5.33 4.92 19.52
CA GLU A 6 5.65 3.90 20.54
C GLU A 6 6.77 2.94 20.09
N GLU A 7 6.86 2.68 18.80
CA GLU A 7 7.94 1.89 18.20
C GLU A 7 8.43 2.59 16.93
N ALA A 8 9.74 2.67 16.76
CA ALA A 8 10.30 2.95 15.45
C ALA A 8 11.53 2.10 15.18
N VAL A 9 11.73 1.86 13.90
CA VAL A 9 12.68 0.89 13.40
C VAL A 9 13.69 1.65 12.53
N LEU A 10 14.91 1.77 13.01
CA LEU A 10 16.00 2.47 12.32
C LEU A 10 16.93 1.42 11.69
N TYR A 11 16.98 1.36 10.36
CA TYR A 11 17.90 0.52 9.62
C TYR A 11 18.73 1.35 8.64
N SER A 12 19.98 0.97 8.46
CA SER A 12 20.99 1.65 7.64
C SER A 12 20.75 1.57 6.12
N TYR A 13 19.71 0.87 5.65
CA TYR A 13 19.37 0.70 4.24
C TYR A 13 17.84 0.80 4.02
N GLY A 14 17.32 2.01 3.77
CA GLY A 14 15.87 2.25 3.61
C GLY A 14 15.19 1.40 2.53
N PHE A 15 15.95 0.95 1.52
CA PHE A 15 15.45 0.09 0.45
C PHE A 15 15.06 -1.32 0.93
N ALA A 16 15.91 -1.96 1.73
CA ALA A 16 15.68 -3.35 2.17
C ALA A 16 14.55 -3.44 3.21
N THR A 17 14.40 -2.41 4.03
CA THR A 17 13.37 -2.33 5.07
C THR A 17 11.97 -2.30 4.47
N ILE A 18 11.71 -1.41 3.51
CA ILE A 18 10.37 -1.27 2.93
C ILE A 18 10.02 -2.49 2.08
N ALA A 19 10.99 -3.00 1.30
CA ALA A 19 10.79 -4.16 0.45
C ALA A 19 10.47 -5.45 1.26
N SER A 20 10.94 -5.56 2.50
CA SER A 20 10.66 -6.70 3.38
C SER A 20 9.42 -6.49 4.26
N ALA A 21 9.10 -5.24 4.63
CA ALA A 21 7.94 -4.92 5.46
C ALA A 21 6.61 -5.18 4.72
N ILE A 22 6.48 -4.72 3.47
CA ILE A 22 5.24 -4.87 2.68
C ILE A 22 4.76 -6.33 2.62
N PRO A 23 5.57 -7.33 2.20
CA PRO A 23 5.12 -8.72 2.16
C PRO A 23 4.91 -9.36 3.55
N ALA A 24 5.44 -8.78 4.63
CA ALA A 24 5.17 -9.26 5.98
C ALA A 24 3.72 -8.95 6.41
N TYR A 25 3.21 -7.78 6.03
CA TYR A 25 1.86 -7.33 6.39
C TYR A 25 0.79 -7.70 5.34
N ALA A 26 1.12 -7.53 4.06
CA ALA A 26 0.21 -7.80 2.94
C ALA A 26 0.56 -9.13 2.25
N LYS A 27 -0.47 -9.95 2.03
CA LYS A 27 -0.35 -11.30 1.48
C LYS A 27 -1.29 -11.47 0.28
N LYS A 28 -1.08 -12.56 -0.45
CA LYS A 28 -1.98 -12.98 -1.54
C LYS A 28 -3.45 -13.00 -1.07
N GLY A 29 -4.28 -12.19 -1.72
CA GLY A 29 -5.70 -12.03 -1.40
C GLY A 29 -6.05 -10.64 -0.85
N ASP A 30 -5.05 -9.90 -0.36
CA ASP A 30 -5.22 -8.51 0.05
C ASP A 30 -5.20 -7.57 -1.16
N VAL A 31 -5.72 -6.35 -0.96
CA VAL A 31 -5.69 -5.26 -1.94
C VAL A 31 -4.81 -4.14 -1.40
N ILE A 32 -3.92 -3.63 -2.24
CA ILE A 32 -3.03 -2.50 -1.91
C ILE A 32 -3.24 -1.39 -2.93
N PHE A 33 -3.62 -0.21 -2.47
CA PHE A 33 -3.68 1.02 -3.27
C PHE A 33 -2.35 1.75 -3.14
N VAL A 34 -1.72 2.08 -4.27
CA VAL A 34 -0.35 2.59 -4.29
C VAL A 34 -0.26 3.80 -5.21
N ASP A 35 0.39 4.85 -4.73
CA ASP A 35 0.73 6.02 -5.53
C ASP A 35 1.76 5.62 -6.62
N GLU A 36 1.55 6.04 -7.87
CA GLU A 36 2.49 5.74 -8.98
C GLU A 36 3.90 6.32 -8.78
N GLY A 37 4.04 7.37 -7.95
CA GLY A 37 5.28 8.07 -7.62
C GLY A 37 6.17 7.37 -6.58
N VAL A 38 5.80 6.19 -6.09
CA VAL A 38 6.57 5.46 -5.08
C VAL A 38 7.93 4.95 -5.60
N ASN A 39 8.93 4.99 -4.74
CA ASN A 39 10.27 4.51 -5.04
C ASN A 39 10.36 3.01 -5.38
N LEU A 40 11.48 2.62 -5.98
CA LEU A 40 11.75 1.25 -6.42
C LEU A 40 11.71 0.22 -5.28
N ALA A 41 12.01 0.62 -4.04
CA ALA A 41 11.97 -0.27 -2.88
C ALA A 41 10.54 -0.77 -2.61
N ILE A 42 9.59 0.16 -2.63
CA ILE A 42 8.16 -0.11 -2.48
C ILE A 42 7.73 -1.05 -3.61
N GLN A 43 8.06 -0.74 -4.86
CA GLN A 43 7.71 -1.57 -6.01
C GLN A 43 8.20 -3.02 -5.86
N LYS A 44 9.42 -3.24 -5.35
CA LYS A 44 9.93 -4.59 -5.07
C LYS A 44 9.18 -5.28 -3.93
N GLY A 45 8.84 -4.57 -2.87
CA GLY A 45 8.02 -5.12 -1.77
C GLY A 45 6.62 -5.51 -2.23
N LEU A 46 5.98 -4.69 -3.07
CA LEU A 46 4.67 -4.97 -3.66
C LEU A 46 4.71 -6.23 -4.52
N GLN A 47 5.73 -6.36 -5.38
CA GLN A 47 5.95 -7.56 -6.20
C GLN A 47 6.11 -8.82 -5.32
N ALA A 48 6.83 -8.71 -4.21
CA ALA A 48 7.03 -9.81 -3.27
C ALA A 48 5.74 -10.23 -2.54
N SER A 49 4.83 -9.27 -2.26
CA SER A 49 3.59 -9.53 -1.51
C SER A 49 2.59 -10.43 -2.26
N ARG A 50 2.63 -10.44 -3.60
CA ARG A 50 1.64 -11.11 -4.48
C ARG A 50 0.19 -10.69 -4.21
N SER A 51 0.00 -9.51 -3.62
CA SER A 51 -1.30 -8.89 -3.39
C SER A 51 -1.86 -8.31 -4.69
N ARG A 52 -3.15 -7.99 -4.71
CA ARG A 52 -3.72 -7.21 -5.82
C ARG A 52 -3.31 -5.75 -5.64
N ILE A 53 -2.60 -5.21 -6.63
CA ILE A 53 -2.14 -3.83 -6.63
C ILE A 53 -3.10 -2.98 -7.46
N GLU A 54 -3.55 -1.86 -6.91
CA GLU A 54 -4.28 -0.82 -7.62
C GLU A 54 -3.44 0.47 -7.58
N TRP A 55 -3.05 0.95 -8.76
CA TRP A 55 -2.22 2.16 -8.87
C TRP A 55 -3.13 3.37 -9.04
N PHE A 56 -2.88 4.42 -8.27
CA PHE A 56 -3.53 5.71 -8.45
C PHE A 56 -2.50 6.76 -8.85
N LYS A 57 -2.95 7.77 -9.59
CA LYS A 57 -2.08 8.85 -10.08
C LYS A 57 -1.41 9.62 -8.95
N HIS A 58 -0.21 10.13 -9.23
CA HIS A 58 0.62 10.74 -8.22
C HIS A 58 -0.07 11.97 -7.61
N ASN A 59 -0.28 11.95 -6.29
CA ASN A 59 -0.96 13.02 -5.55
C ASN A 59 -2.39 13.33 -6.05
N ASP A 60 -3.04 12.38 -6.74
CA ASP A 60 -4.41 12.50 -7.25
C ASP A 60 -5.38 11.78 -6.30
N MET A 61 -5.95 12.56 -5.38
CA MET A 61 -6.92 12.05 -4.40
C MET A 61 -8.27 11.69 -5.05
N GLU A 62 -8.62 12.31 -6.17
CA GLU A 62 -9.86 12.02 -6.89
C GLU A 62 -9.78 10.63 -7.55
N ASP A 63 -8.62 10.30 -8.13
CA ASP A 63 -8.38 8.97 -8.69
C ASP A 63 -8.34 7.88 -7.62
N LEU A 64 -7.75 8.18 -6.45
CA LEU A 64 -7.82 7.29 -5.30
C LEU A 64 -9.27 7.06 -4.85
N GLU A 65 -10.08 8.12 -4.73
CA GLU A 65 -11.50 8.01 -4.35
C GLU A 65 -12.28 7.15 -5.35
N ARG A 66 -12.05 7.35 -6.65
CA ARG A 66 -12.66 6.53 -7.72
C ARG A 66 -12.34 5.04 -7.54
N LEU A 67 -11.08 4.70 -7.28
CA LEU A 67 -10.66 3.31 -7.07
C LEU A 67 -11.25 2.71 -5.79
N LEU A 68 -11.38 3.50 -4.73
CA LEU A 68 -12.05 3.07 -3.50
C LEU A 68 -13.54 2.79 -3.73
N GLN A 69 -14.25 3.65 -4.45
CA GLN A 69 -15.65 3.44 -4.82
C GLN A 69 -15.82 2.18 -5.69
N GLU A 70 -14.94 1.98 -6.68
CA GLU A 70 -14.93 0.76 -7.48
C GLU A 70 -14.70 -0.49 -6.64
N GLN A 71 -13.79 -0.41 -5.65
CA GLN A 71 -13.57 -1.51 -4.72
C GLN A 71 -14.79 -1.76 -3.83
N GLU A 72 -15.47 -0.72 -3.34
CA GLU A 72 -16.72 -0.85 -2.57
C GLU A 72 -17.81 -1.54 -3.40
N LEU A 73 -17.94 -1.21 -4.69
CA LEU A 73 -18.87 -1.88 -5.60
C LEU A 73 -18.53 -3.37 -5.78
N ARG A 74 -17.24 -3.73 -5.82
CA ARG A 74 -16.82 -5.14 -5.85
C ARG A 74 -17.15 -5.85 -4.54
N ASP A 75 -16.98 -5.15 -3.42
CA ASP A 75 -17.25 -5.67 -2.10
C ASP A 75 -18.75 -5.95 -1.89
N LYS A 76 -19.63 -5.08 -2.41
CA LYS A 76 -21.09 -5.29 -2.40
C LYS A 76 -21.54 -6.52 -3.17
N LYS A 77 -20.81 -6.94 -4.21
CA LYS A 77 -21.13 -8.14 -5.00
C LYS A 77 -20.86 -9.44 -4.23
N ASP A 78 -19.91 -9.43 -3.30
CA ASP A 78 -19.53 -10.60 -2.51
C ASP A 78 -19.07 -10.17 -1.10
N ALA A 79 -20.05 -9.82 -0.26
CA ALA A 79 -19.80 -9.30 1.08
C ALA A 79 -19.02 -10.28 1.96
N LYS A 80 -19.28 -11.59 1.84
CA LYS A 80 -18.59 -12.63 2.61
C LYS A 80 -17.10 -12.70 2.26
N LYS A 81 -16.74 -12.46 1.00
CA LYS A 81 -15.36 -12.36 0.57
C LYS A 81 -14.74 -11.03 0.99
N ALA A 82 -15.48 -9.94 0.89
CA ALA A 82 -15.03 -8.59 1.26
C ALA A 82 -14.63 -8.48 2.74
N GLU A 83 -15.34 -9.15 3.63
CA GLU A 83 -15.03 -9.24 5.08
C GLU A 83 -13.65 -9.86 5.37
N ARG A 84 -13.14 -10.68 4.45
CA ARG A 84 -11.85 -11.38 4.61
C ARG A 84 -10.68 -10.69 3.91
N ILE A 85 -10.97 -9.77 3.00
CA ILE A 85 -9.96 -9.03 2.25
C ILE A 85 -9.50 -7.86 3.11
N ARG A 86 -8.19 -7.78 3.36
CA ARG A 86 -7.57 -6.61 4.00
C ARG A 86 -7.16 -5.62 2.92
N ARG A 87 -7.28 -4.33 3.24
CA ARG A 87 -7.02 -3.22 2.32
C ARG A 87 -5.91 -2.36 2.91
N PHE A 88 -4.92 -2.03 2.11
CA PHE A 88 -3.78 -1.20 2.50
C PHE A 88 -3.63 -0.03 1.54
N VAL A 89 -3.18 1.12 2.03
CA VAL A 89 -2.79 2.26 1.21
C VAL A 89 -1.31 2.51 1.45
N VAL A 90 -0.53 2.64 0.37
CA VAL A 90 0.91 2.88 0.41
C VAL A 90 1.22 4.15 -0.34
N VAL A 91 1.73 5.14 0.38
CA VAL A 91 2.15 6.44 -0.14
C VAL A 91 3.54 6.78 0.38
N GLU A 92 4.33 7.50 -0.41
CA GLU A 92 5.63 8.02 0.00
C GLU A 92 5.47 9.48 0.45
N GLY A 93 5.74 9.76 1.73
CA GLY A 93 5.49 11.07 2.34
C GLY A 93 6.52 12.16 2.04
N LEU A 94 7.60 11.85 1.31
CA LEU A 94 8.66 12.78 0.95
C LEU A 94 9.02 12.58 -0.52
N ILE A 95 8.46 13.41 -1.39
CA ILE A 95 8.79 13.40 -2.81
C ILE A 95 9.36 14.76 -3.17
N ARG A 96 10.63 14.75 -3.60
CA ARG A 96 11.34 15.93 -4.06
C ARG A 96 10.84 16.22 -5.48
N LYS A 97 10.28 17.42 -5.68
CA LYS A 97 9.88 17.95 -6.99
C LYS A 97 11.03 17.96 -8.00
#